data_AF-A0A072NGK5-F1
#
_entry.id   AF-A0A072NGK5-F1
#
_cell.length_a   1.000
_cell.length_b   1.000
_cell.length_c   1.000
_cell.angle_alpha   90.00
_cell.angle_beta   90.00
_cell.angle_gamma   90.00
#
_symmetry.space_group_name_H-M   'P 1'
#
loop_
_entity.id
_entity.type
_entity.pdbx_description
1 polymer ?
#
loop_
_entity_poly.entity_id
_entity_poly.type
_entity_poly.pdbx_seq_one_letter_code
_entity_poly.pdbx_strand_id
1 'polypeptide(L)' 'MEINTSKSSDGETCVICEQKKEKGIHIYTQFICNECEKELVSTETNDEKYKHFLNQMRKITEPMLNLK' A
#
# COMPACT_ATOMS: atom_id res chain seq x y z
N MET A 1 -24.93 19.97 16.27
CA MET A 1 -23.68 19.38 16.78
C MET A 1 -22.98 18.79 15.57
N GLU A 2 -22.19 19.62 14.89
CA GLU A 2 -21.46 19.21 13.69
C GLU A 2 -20.05 18.86 14.12
N ILE A 3 -19.77 17.56 14.17
CA ILE A 3 -18.45 17.04 14.48
C ILE A 3 -17.60 17.33 13.23
N ASN A 4 -17.00 18.51 13.19
CA ASN A 4 -15.92 18.83 12.28
C ASN A 4 -14.71 18.03 12.75
N THR A 5 -14.58 16.80 12.26
CA THR A 5 -13.42 15.96 12.52
C THR A 5 -12.23 16.63 11.84
N SER A 6 -11.46 17.35 12.65
CA SER A 6 -10.12 17.82 12.36
C SER A 6 -9.34 16.71 11.65
N LYS A 7 -9.13 16.86 10.34
CA LYS A 7 -8.29 15.96 9.56
C LYS A 7 -6.85 16.30 9.88
N SER A 8 -6.38 15.85 11.04
CA SER A 8 -4.96 15.85 11.38
C SER A 8 -4.25 15.09 10.27
N SER A 9 -3.38 15.78 9.54
CA SER A 9 -2.50 15.24 8.51
C SER A 9 -1.39 14.39 9.15
N ASP A 10 -1.78 13.43 9.99
CA ASP A 10 -0.92 12.36 10.42
C ASP A 10 -0.92 11.35 9.27
N GLY A 11 0.09 11.45 8.41
CA GLY A 11 0.25 10.50 7.30
C GLY A 11 0.19 9.04 7.76
N GLU A 12 -0.03 8.12 6.84
CA GLU A 12 -0.14 6.69 7.13
C GLU A 12 1.15 5.96 6.76
N THR A 13 1.44 4.86 7.45
CA THR A 13 2.64 4.07 7.18
C THR A 13 2.40 3.20 5.95
N CYS A 14 3.21 3.41 4.91
CA CYS A 14 3.17 2.61 3.69
C CYS A 14 3.59 1.17 3.99
N VAL A 15 2.79 0.17 3.61
CA VAL A 15 3.12 -1.26 3.79
C VAL A 15 4.32 -1.71 2.94
N ILE A 16 4.66 -0.96 1.89
CA ILE A 16 5.75 -1.31 0.97
C ILE A 16 7.10 -0.77 1.46
N CYS A 17 7.20 0.53 1.74
CA CYS A 17 8.45 1.17 2.15
C CYS A 17 8.55 1.45 3.65
N GLU A 18 7.50 1.13 4.43
CA GLU A 18 7.42 1.30 5.88
C GLU A 18 7.62 2.76 6.35
N GLN A 19 7.44 3.73 5.45
CA GLN A 19 7.54 5.15 5.75
C GLN A 19 6.16 5.79 5.94
N LYS A 20 6.06 6.74 6.87
CA LYS A 20 4.86 7.56 7.07
C LYS A 20 4.73 8.58 5.94
N LYS A 21 3.63 8.53 5.20
CA LYS A 21 3.38 9.38 4.02
C LYS A 21 1.95 9.90 4.04
N GLU A 22 1.77 11.12 3.54
CA GLU A 22 0.46 11.78 3.56
C GLU A 22 -0.43 11.43 2.35
N LYS A 23 0.19 10.90 1.28
CA LYS A 23 -0.48 10.66 0.00
C LYS A 23 -0.23 9.23 -0.48
N GLY A 24 -1.30 8.58 -0.90
CA GLY A 24 -1.27 7.20 -1.37
C GLY A 24 -2.66 6.65 -1.66
N ILE A 25 -2.71 5.34 -1.86
CA ILE A 25 -3.94 4.57 -2.01
C ILE A 25 -4.08 3.57 -0.87
N HIS A 26 -5.32 3.17 -0.58
CA HIS A 26 -5.61 2.09 0.34
C HIS A 26 -6.07 0.85 -0.42
N ILE A 27 -5.43 -0.28 -0.14
CA ILE A 27 -5.86 -1.59 -0.61
C ILE A 27 -6.31 -2.38 0.62
N TYR A 28 -7.62 -2.59 0.76
CA TYR A 28 -8.26 -3.12 1.97
C TYR A 28 -7.94 -2.28 3.22
N THR A 29 -7.17 -2.85 4.16
CA THR A 29 -6.73 -2.22 5.41
C THR A 29 -5.30 -1.71 5.33
N GLN A 30 -4.64 -1.84 4.17
CA GLN A 30 -3.24 -1.50 3.98
C GLN A 30 -3.10 -0.21 3.18
N PHE A 31 -2.18 0.66 3.60
CA PHE A 31 -1.87 1.89 2.90
C PHE A 31 -0.61 1.72 2.04
N ILE A 32 -0.64 2.22 0.81
CA ILE A 32 0.49 2.26 -0.13
C ILE A 32 0.71 3.70 -0.56
N CYS A 33 1.90 4.25 -0.35
CA CYS A 33 2.20 5.61 -0.75
C CYS A 33 2.26 5.77 -2.28
N ASN A 34 2.09 7.00 -2.77
CA ASN A 34 2.09 7.31 -4.21
C ASN A 34 3.37 6.86 -4.94
N GLU A 35 4.54 6.97 -4.28
CA GLU A 35 5.81 6.52 -4.86
C GLU A 35 5.80 5.01 -5.09
N CYS A 36 5.43 4.23 -4.07
CA CYS A 36 5.37 2.77 -4.17
C CYS A 36 4.27 2.30 -5.12
N GLU A 37 3.13 3.00 -5.18
CA GLU A 37 2.06 2.70 -6.13
C GLU A 37 2.53 2.92 -7.57
N LYS A 38 3.17 4.06 -7.87
CA LYS A 38 3.75 4.32 -9.18
C LYS A 38 4.83 3.33 -9.56
N GLU A 39 5.74 3.00 -8.64
CA GLU A 39 6.75 1.97 -8.90
C GLU A 39 6.09 0.62 -9.19
N LEU A 40 5.06 0.24 -8.43
CA LEU A 40 4.35 -1.02 -8.60
C LEU A 40 3.63 -1.11 -9.94
N VAL A 41 2.97 -0.02 -10.38
CA VAL A 41 2.30 0.05 -11.70
C VAL A 41 3.31 0.17 -12.85
N SER A 42 4.47 0.80 -12.60
CA SER A 42 5.53 0.99 -13.62
C SER A 42 6.52 -0.17 -13.68
N THR A 43 6.49 -1.11 -12.73
CA THR A 43 7.38 -2.27 -12.75
C THR A 43 6.90 -3.24 -13.81
N GLU A 44 7.58 -3.23 -14.95
CA GLU A 44 7.37 -4.20 -16.02
C GLU A 44 7.69 -5.62 -15.52
N THR A 45 6.92 -6.60 -15.97
CA THR A 45 6.97 -8.02 -15.53
C THR A 45 8.31 -8.73 -15.73
N ASN A 46 9.30 -8.04 -16.29
CA ASN A 46 10.60 -8.59 -16.69
C ASN A 46 11.75 -8.16 -15.76
N ASP A 47 11.47 -7.34 -14.74
CA ASP A 47 12.49 -6.81 -13.83
C ASP A 47 12.57 -7.66 -12.53
N GLU A 48 13.77 -7.90 -12.00
CA GLU A 48 13.98 -8.64 -10.73
C GLU A 48 13.23 -7.99 -9.55
N LYS A 49 12.89 -6.70 -9.67
CA LYS A 49 12.02 -5.96 -8.74
C LYS A 49 10.59 -6.51 -8.65
N TYR A 50 10.07 -7.14 -9.70
CA TYR A 50 8.73 -7.72 -9.72
C TYR A 50 8.56 -8.79 -8.64
N LYS A 51 9.60 -9.60 -8.35
CA LYS A 51 9.58 -10.60 -7.27
C LYS A 51 9.43 -9.96 -5.88
N HIS A 52 10.04 -8.79 -5.66
CA HIS A 52 9.94 -8.06 -4.41
C HIS A 52 8.52 -7.53 -4.19
N PHE A 53 7.93 -6.92 -5.23
CA PHE A 53 6.54 -6.47 -5.18
C PHE A 53 5.53 -7.62 -5.04
N LEU A 54 5.76 -8.75 -5.71
CA LEU A 54 4.95 -9.97 -5.52
C LEU A 54 4.99 -10.47 -4.07
N ASN A 55 6.16 -10.45 -3.41
CA ASN A 55 6.25 -10.89 -2.03
C ASN A 55 5.48 -9.97 -1.07
N GLN A 56 5.50 -8.66 -1.32
CA GLN A 56 4.71 -7.70 -0.54
C GLN A 56 3.21 -7.80 -0.85
N MET A 57 2.82 -7.98 -2.12
CA MET A 57 1.43 -8.23 -2.50
C MET A 57 0.89 -9.55 -1.94
N ARG A 58 1.72 -10.60 -1.84
CA ARG A 58 1.32 -11.85 -1.17
C ARG A 58 0.90 -11.59 0.26
N LYS A 59 1.62 -10.77 1.03
CA LYS A 59 1.20 -10.40 2.40
C LYS A 59 -0.15 -9.68 2.44
N ILE A 60 -0.48 -8.89 1.42
CA ILE A 60 -1.78 -8.21 1.28
C ILE A 60 -2.88 -9.21 0.89
N THR A 61 -2.57 -10.23 0.08
CA THR A 61 -3.54 -11.19 -0.48
C THR A 61 -3.62 -12.53 0.26
N GLU A 62 -2.67 -12.83 1.16
CA GLU A 62 -2.64 -14.01 2.03
C GLU A 62 -3.94 -14.23 2.83
N PRO A 63 -4.58 -13.18 3.40
CA PRO A 63 -5.88 -13.37 4.06
C PRO A 63 -7.02 -13.76 3.10
N MET A 64 -6.85 -13.66 1.78
CA MET A 64 -7.85 -14.12 0.79
C MET A 64 -7.55 -15.50 0.19
N LEU A 65 -6.31 -16.00 0.21
CA LEU A 65 -5.93 -17.22 -0.52
C LEU A 65 -6.20 -18.53 0.24
N ASN A 66 -6.54 -18.45 1.52
CA ASN A 66 -6.86 -19.62 2.38
C ASN A 66 -8.36 -19.88 2.53
N LEU A 67 -9.21 -19.24 1.73
CA LEU A 67 -10.64 -19.58 1.66
C LEU A 67 -10.86 -20.65 0.59
N LYS A 68 -10.51 -21.90 0.91
CA LYS A 68 -10.96 -23.10 0.18
C LYS A 68 -11.75 -24.00 1.13
#